data_AF-A0A376TYA8-F1
#
_entry.id   AF-A0A376TYA8-F1
#
_cell.length_a   1.000
_cell.length_b   1.000
_cell.length_c   1.000
_cell.angle_alpha   90.00
_cell.angle_beta   90.00
_cell.angle_gamma   90.00
#
_symmetry.space_group_name_H-M   'P 1'
#
loop_
_entity.id
_entity.type
_entity.pdbx_description
1 polymer ?
#
loop_
_entity_poly.entity_id
_entity_poly.type
_entity_poly.pdbx_seq_one_letter_code
_entity_poly.pdbx_strand_id
1 'polypeptide(L)'
;MPWQVGMGAIFWGAIGLLLLTIFRVRYWMIANIPVSLRVGITSGIGLFIGMMGLKNAGVIVANPETLVSIGNLTSHSVLLGILGFFIIAILASRNIHAAVLVSIVVTTLLGWMLGDVHYNGIVSAPPSVMTVVGHVDLAGSFNLGLAGVIFSFMLVNLFDSSGTLIGVTDKAGLADEKGKFPRMKQALYVDSISSVTGSFIGTSSVTAYIESSSGVSVGGRTGLTAVVVGLLFLLVIFLSPLAGMVPGYAAAGALIYVGVLMTSSLARVNWQDLTESVPAFITAVMMPFSFSITEGIALGFISYCVMKIGTGRLRDLSPCVIIVALLFILKIVFIDAH
;
A
#
# COMPACT_ATOMS: atom_id res chain seq x y z
N MET A 1 -8.69 14.35 -13.62
CA MET A 1 -7.60 14.13 -14.59
C MET A 1 -7.86 12.81 -15.31
N PRO A 2 -7.60 12.69 -16.62
CA PRO A 2 -7.64 11.40 -17.32
C PRO A 2 -6.67 10.41 -16.68
N TRP A 3 -7.03 9.12 -16.64
CA TRP A 3 -6.22 8.10 -15.98
C TRP A 3 -4.85 7.93 -16.65
N GLN A 4 -4.75 8.17 -17.97
CA GLN A 4 -3.52 8.11 -18.75
C GLN A 4 -2.45 9.09 -18.23
N VAL A 5 -2.87 10.32 -17.89
CA VAL A 5 -2.01 11.35 -17.30
C VAL A 5 -1.58 10.94 -15.89
N GLY A 6 -2.50 10.33 -15.13
CA GLY A 6 -2.19 9.76 -13.81
C GLY A 6 -1.14 8.65 -13.88
N MET A 7 -1.23 7.74 -14.87
CA MET A 7 -0.21 6.71 -15.09
C MET A 7 1.13 7.30 -15.50
N GLY A 8 1.13 8.38 -16.30
CA GLY A 8 2.35 9.11 -16.62
C GLY A 8 3.03 9.70 -15.37
N ALA A 9 2.24 10.25 -14.43
CA ALA A 9 2.78 10.74 -13.16
C ALA A 9 3.38 9.61 -12.29
N ILE A 10 2.73 8.44 -12.27
CA ILE A 10 3.26 7.23 -11.59
C ILE A 10 4.57 6.78 -12.24
N PHE A 11 4.65 6.80 -13.57
CA PHE A 11 5.87 6.43 -14.32
C PHE A 11 7.04 7.38 -14.00
N TRP A 12 6.81 8.69 -14.03
CA TRP A 12 7.85 9.66 -13.64
C TRP A 12 8.25 9.51 -12.17
N GLY A 13 7.31 9.21 -11.28
CA GLY A 13 7.59 8.91 -9.88
C GLY A 13 8.45 7.65 -9.72
N ALA A 14 8.19 6.61 -10.51
CA ALA A 14 9.00 5.38 -10.55
C ALA A 14 10.40 5.64 -11.14
N ILE A 15 10.53 6.50 -12.14
CA ILE A 15 11.84 6.96 -12.64
C ILE A 15 12.60 7.68 -11.53
N GLY A 16 11.95 8.59 -10.80
CA GLY A 16 12.54 9.25 -9.64
C GLY A 16 13.05 8.24 -8.61
N LEU A 17 12.25 7.22 -8.30
CA LEU A 17 12.65 6.12 -7.40
C LEU A 17 13.85 5.32 -7.95
N LEU A 18 13.90 5.05 -9.25
CA LEU A 18 15.02 4.39 -9.91
C LEU A 18 16.29 5.24 -9.82
N LEU A 19 16.21 6.54 -10.07
CA LEU A 19 17.33 7.48 -9.91
C LEU A 19 17.83 7.48 -8.47
N LEU A 20 16.96 7.57 -7.47
CA LEU A 20 17.33 7.48 -6.06
C LEU A 20 18.03 6.15 -5.71
N THR A 21 17.66 5.07 -6.39
CA THR A 21 18.31 3.76 -6.24
C THR A 21 19.70 3.75 -6.89
N ILE A 22 19.82 4.29 -8.10
CA ILE A 22 21.10 4.42 -8.84
C ILE A 22 22.10 5.26 -8.03
N PHE A 23 21.67 6.40 -7.52
CA PHE A 23 22.50 7.30 -6.70
C PHE A 23 22.72 6.78 -5.27
N ARG A 24 22.24 5.59 -4.93
CA ARG A 24 22.32 4.96 -3.59
C ARG A 24 21.67 5.76 -2.45
N VAL A 25 20.89 6.79 -2.80
CA VAL A 25 20.13 7.61 -1.85
C VAL A 25 19.07 6.77 -1.15
N ARG A 26 18.38 5.89 -1.89
CA ARG A 26 17.36 4.98 -1.35
C ARG A 26 17.89 4.12 -0.20
N TYR A 27 19.07 3.52 -0.36
CA TYR A 27 19.70 2.71 0.69
C TYR A 27 20.03 3.57 1.93
N TRP A 28 20.58 4.76 1.69
CA TRP A 28 20.91 5.69 2.77
C TRP A 28 19.66 6.13 3.53
N MET A 29 18.56 6.42 2.84
CA MET A 29 17.30 6.81 3.48
C MET A 29 16.77 5.68 4.38
N ILE A 30 16.64 4.47 3.85
CA ILE A 30 16.09 3.32 4.58
C ILE A 30 16.89 3.04 5.87
N ALA A 31 18.22 3.11 5.80
CA ALA A 31 19.09 2.86 6.94
C ALA A 31 19.01 3.95 8.03
N ASN A 32 18.57 5.16 7.70
CA ASN A 32 18.54 6.32 8.60
C ASN A 32 17.15 6.72 9.06
N ILE A 33 16.09 6.05 8.57
CA ILE A 33 14.71 6.29 9.01
C ILE A 33 14.47 5.54 10.33
N PRO A 34 14.05 6.25 11.39
CA PRO A 34 13.65 5.69 12.68
C PRO A 34 12.57 4.60 12.54
N VAL A 35 12.61 3.63 13.46
CA VAL A 35 11.64 2.52 13.47
C VAL A 35 10.22 3.04 13.66
N SER A 36 10.02 4.06 14.51
CA SER A 36 8.71 4.70 14.74
C SER A 36 8.06 5.19 13.45
N LEU A 37 8.79 5.95 12.63
CA LEU A 37 8.31 6.41 11.33
C LEU A 37 8.07 5.24 10.38
N ARG A 38 9.00 4.30 10.26
CA ARG A 38 8.85 3.13 9.36
C ARG A 38 7.59 2.33 9.68
N VAL A 39 7.38 2.04 10.96
CA VAL A 39 6.22 1.32 11.47
C VAL A 39 4.94 2.14 11.32
N GLY A 40 5.00 3.44 11.59
CA GLY A 40 3.89 4.37 11.39
C GLY A 40 3.43 4.41 9.93
N ILE A 41 4.36 4.40 8.97
CA ILE A 41 4.05 4.35 7.54
C ILE A 41 3.36 3.05 7.16
N THR A 42 3.93 1.90 7.51
CA THR A 42 3.31 0.59 7.22
C THR A 42 1.91 0.51 7.83
N SER A 43 1.76 0.95 9.07
CA SER A 43 0.47 0.91 9.77
C SER A 43 -0.54 1.89 9.17
N GLY A 44 -0.10 3.09 8.78
CA GLY A 44 -0.96 4.09 8.13
C GLY A 44 -1.46 3.65 6.77
N ILE A 45 -0.60 3.01 5.95
CA ILE A 45 -1.01 2.40 4.67
C ILE A 45 -2.06 1.31 4.95
N GLY A 46 -1.83 0.48 5.97
CA GLY A 46 -2.79 -0.52 6.43
C GLY A 46 -4.15 0.07 6.81
N LEU A 47 -4.17 1.11 7.64
CA LEU A 47 -5.39 1.80 8.05
C LEU A 47 -6.11 2.45 6.85
N PHE A 48 -5.37 3.03 5.90
CA PHE A 48 -5.93 3.58 4.67
C PHE A 48 -6.57 2.49 3.80
N ILE A 49 -5.91 1.34 3.61
CA ILE A 49 -6.46 0.18 2.89
C ILE A 49 -7.70 -0.37 3.59
N GLY A 50 -7.66 -0.48 4.92
CA GLY A 50 -8.79 -0.95 5.72
C GLY A 50 -10.01 -0.03 5.61
N MET A 51 -9.79 1.29 5.67
CA MET A 51 -10.83 2.29 5.41
C MET A 51 -11.39 2.19 3.99
N MET A 52 -10.55 1.97 2.97
CA MET A 52 -11.00 1.72 1.60
C MET A 52 -11.86 0.46 1.50
N GLY A 53 -11.53 -0.60 2.25
CA GLY A 53 -12.38 -1.78 2.40
C GLY A 53 -13.74 -1.45 3.00
N LEU A 54 -13.78 -0.73 4.12
CA LEU A 54 -15.03 -0.28 4.76
C LEU A 54 -15.89 0.60 3.84
N LYS A 55 -15.26 1.47 3.05
CA LYS A 55 -15.92 2.29 2.04
C LYS A 55 -16.49 1.43 0.90
N ASN A 56 -15.73 0.46 0.40
CA ASN A 56 -16.16 -0.44 -0.68
C ASN A 56 -17.31 -1.36 -0.27
N ALA A 57 -17.36 -1.78 1.00
CA ALA A 57 -18.50 -2.50 1.56
C ALA A 57 -19.75 -1.62 1.79
N GLY A 58 -19.59 -0.29 1.78
CA GLY A 58 -20.65 0.66 2.14
C GLY A 58 -20.86 0.81 3.65
N VAL A 59 -19.97 0.27 4.49
CA VAL A 59 -20.00 0.42 5.95
C VAL A 59 -19.75 1.88 6.33
N ILE A 60 -18.80 2.50 5.63
CA ILE A 60 -18.45 3.91 5.78
C ILE A 60 -18.91 4.67 4.55
N VAL A 61 -19.64 5.77 4.76
CA VAL A 61 -20.08 6.70 3.72
C VAL A 61 -19.65 8.13 4.08
N ALA A 62 -19.48 8.97 3.05
CA ALA A 62 -19.15 10.38 3.24
C ALA A 62 -20.35 11.12 3.85
N ASN A 63 -20.10 11.95 4.86
CA ASN A 63 -21.11 12.81 5.48
C ASN A 63 -20.57 14.25 5.54
N PRO A 64 -21.30 15.25 4.99
CA PRO A 64 -20.86 16.64 5.03
C PRO A 64 -20.66 17.22 6.43
N GLU A 65 -21.37 16.73 7.44
CA GLU A 65 -21.33 17.24 8.82
C GLU A 65 -20.25 16.58 9.68
N THR A 66 -20.01 15.28 9.48
CA THR A 66 -19.10 14.49 10.33
C THR A 66 -17.88 13.96 9.59
N LEU A 67 -17.68 14.34 8.32
CA LEU A 67 -16.76 13.74 7.33
C LEU A 67 -17.12 12.30 6.96
N VAL A 68 -17.42 11.47 7.96
CA VAL A 68 -17.65 10.03 7.88
C VAL A 68 -18.90 9.67 8.66
N SER A 69 -19.78 8.86 8.07
CA SER A 69 -20.95 8.29 8.73
C SER A 69 -21.04 6.80 8.45
N ILE A 70 -21.78 6.08 9.31
CA ILE A 70 -22.16 4.69 9.06
C ILE A 70 -23.18 4.68 7.90
N GLY A 71 -22.97 3.79 6.94
CA GLY A 71 -23.88 3.56 5.83
C GLY A 71 -25.11 2.74 6.24
N ASN A 72 -25.87 2.27 5.26
CA ASN A 72 -27.03 1.43 5.55
C ASN A 72 -26.60 0.00 5.93
N LEU A 73 -26.57 -0.30 7.23
CA LEU A 73 -26.18 -1.61 7.76
C LEU A 73 -27.10 -2.75 7.33
N THR A 74 -28.34 -2.48 6.92
CA THR A 74 -29.26 -3.52 6.43
C THR A 74 -29.12 -3.80 4.93
N SER A 75 -28.24 -3.08 4.23
CA SER A 75 -28.00 -3.33 2.81
C SER A 75 -27.23 -4.62 2.58
N HIS A 76 -27.54 -5.32 1.49
CA HIS A 76 -26.88 -6.58 1.12
C HIS A 76 -25.36 -6.42 1.00
N SER A 77 -24.88 -5.33 0.38
CA SER A 77 -23.45 -5.04 0.24
C SER A 77 -22.71 -4.95 1.59
N VAL A 78 -23.31 -4.28 2.57
CA VAL A 78 -22.70 -4.11 3.90
C VAL A 78 -22.67 -5.44 4.64
N LEU A 79 -23.79 -6.16 4.65
CA LEU A 79 -23.89 -7.45 5.33
C LEU A 79 -22.91 -8.47 4.74
N LEU A 80 -22.82 -8.58 3.41
CA LEU A 80 -21.90 -9.49 2.74
C LEU A 80 -20.44 -9.08 2.93
N GLY A 81 -20.13 -7.78 2.92
CA GLY A 81 -18.78 -7.28 3.18
C GLY A 81 -18.31 -7.57 4.62
N ILE A 82 -19.17 -7.33 5.61
CA ILE A 82 -18.90 -7.66 7.02
C ILE A 82 -18.78 -9.18 7.22
N LEU A 83 -19.69 -9.95 6.62
CA LEU A 83 -19.63 -11.41 6.64
C LEU A 83 -18.30 -11.91 6.07
N GLY A 84 -17.88 -11.38 4.93
CA GLY A 84 -16.59 -11.72 4.32
C GLY A 84 -15.42 -11.45 5.26
N PHE A 85 -15.36 -10.27 5.88
CA PHE A 85 -14.33 -9.96 6.87
C PHE A 85 -14.29 -10.99 8.03
N PHE A 86 -15.44 -11.32 8.61
CA PHE A 86 -15.48 -12.28 9.73
C PHE A 86 -15.13 -13.71 9.30
N ILE A 87 -15.52 -14.14 8.09
CA ILE A 87 -15.08 -15.42 7.53
C ILE A 87 -13.55 -15.45 7.45
N ILE A 88 -12.93 -14.39 6.91
CA ILE A 88 -11.46 -14.31 6.81
C ILE A 88 -10.85 -14.36 8.21
N ALA A 89 -11.32 -13.53 9.14
CA ALA A 89 -10.77 -13.45 10.50
C ALA A 89 -10.87 -14.79 11.24
N ILE A 90 -12.01 -15.49 11.17
CA ILE A 90 -12.23 -16.77 11.85
C ILE A 90 -11.38 -17.89 11.22
N LEU A 91 -11.32 -17.96 9.89
CA LEU A 91 -10.51 -18.98 9.21
C LEU A 91 -9.02 -18.73 9.43
N ALA A 92 -8.59 -17.46 9.36
CA ALA A 92 -7.20 -17.09 9.60
C ALA A 92 -6.79 -17.32 11.06
N SER A 93 -7.66 -17.06 12.04
CA SER A 93 -7.37 -17.38 13.45
C SER A 93 -7.22 -18.87 13.71
N ARG A 94 -7.76 -19.72 12.82
CA ARG A 94 -7.59 -21.18 12.82
C ARG A 94 -6.40 -21.64 11.95
N ASN A 95 -5.55 -20.73 11.49
CA ASN A 95 -4.42 -21.00 10.60
C ASN A 95 -4.83 -21.66 9.27
N ILE A 96 -6.03 -21.34 8.74
CA ILE A 96 -6.47 -21.79 7.43
C ILE A 96 -6.01 -20.77 6.38
N HIS A 97 -5.01 -21.17 5.59
CA HIS A 97 -4.32 -20.31 4.63
C HIS A 97 -5.19 -19.87 3.44
N ALA A 98 -6.30 -20.58 3.17
CA ALA A 98 -7.24 -20.25 2.11
C ALA A 98 -8.35 -19.26 2.54
N ALA A 99 -8.24 -18.64 3.73
CA ALA A 99 -9.28 -17.79 4.32
C ALA A 99 -9.85 -16.72 3.37
N VAL A 100 -8.95 -15.97 2.70
CA VAL A 100 -9.33 -14.91 1.75
C VAL A 100 -10.09 -15.48 0.55
N LEU A 101 -9.60 -16.58 -0.03
CA LEU A 101 -10.23 -17.23 -1.18
C LEU A 101 -11.61 -17.77 -0.82
N VAL A 102 -11.73 -18.48 0.31
CA VAL A 102 -12.99 -19.04 0.79
C VAL A 102 -14.01 -17.93 1.03
N SER A 103 -13.60 -16.84 1.66
CA SER A 103 -14.47 -15.68 1.86
C SER A 103 -14.98 -15.13 0.55
N ILE A 104 -14.10 -14.84 -0.42
CA ILE A 104 -14.49 -14.26 -1.71
C ILE A 104 -15.49 -15.19 -2.42
N VAL A 105 -15.23 -16.50 -2.42
CA VAL A 105 -16.15 -17.48 -3.04
C VAL A 105 -17.51 -17.48 -2.34
N VAL A 106 -17.54 -17.57 -1.01
CA VAL A 106 -18.79 -17.59 -0.24
C VAL A 106 -19.59 -16.30 -0.44
N THR A 107 -18.96 -15.13 -0.33
CA THR A 107 -19.65 -13.84 -0.49
C THR A 107 -20.13 -13.62 -1.93
N THR A 108 -19.35 -14.06 -2.92
CA THR A 108 -19.74 -13.94 -4.34
C THR A 108 -20.89 -14.89 -4.69
N LEU A 109 -20.89 -16.12 -4.15
CA LEU A 109 -22.00 -17.06 -4.32
C LEU A 109 -23.29 -16.55 -3.66
N LEU A 110 -23.20 -15.98 -2.46
CA LEU A 110 -24.36 -15.36 -1.80
C LEU A 110 -24.86 -14.15 -2.59
N GLY A 111 -23.96 -13.30 -3.10
CA GLY A 111 -24.32 -12.20 -4.00
C GLY A 111 -24.99 -12.68 -5.29
N TRP A 112 -24.56 -13.81 -5.83
CA TRP A 112 -25.21 -14.45 -6.98
C TRP A 112 -26.62 -14.96 -6.65
N MET A 113 -26.81 -15.58 -5.48
CA MET A 113 -28.13 -16.04 -5.02
C MET A 113 -29.11 -14.90 -4.74
N LEU A 114 -28.60 -13.73 -4.33
CA LEU A 114 -29.39 -12.51 -4.11
C LEU A 114 -29.70 -11.74 -5.41
N GLY A 115 -29.07 -12.13 -6.54
CA GLY A 115 -29.23 -11.48 -7.83
C GLY A 115 -28.30 -10.27 -8.07
N ASP A 116 -27.38 -9.98 -7.15
CA ASP A 116 -26.41 -8.87 -7.25
C ASP A 116 -25.23 -9.19 -8.18
N VAL A 117 -24.95 -10.48 -8.40
CA VAL A 117 -23.84 -10.96 -9.24
C VAL A 117 -24.41 -11.67 -10.46
N HIS A 118 -23.94 -11.32 -11.65
CA HIS A 118 -24.29 -12.01 -12.89
C HIS A 118 -23.18 -12.95 -13.33
N TYR A 119 -23.55 -14.16 -13.74
CA TYR A 119 -22.59 -15.14 -14.25
C TYR A 119 -22.13 -14.76 -15.66
N ASN A 120 -20.83 -14.49 -15.79
CA ASN A 120 -20.22 -14.03 -17.04
C ASN A 120 -19.38 -15.11 -17.76
N GLY A 121 -19.47 -16.37 -17.32
CA GLY A 121 -18.66 -17.48 -17.83
C GLY A 121 -17.49 -17.86 -16.92
N ILE A 122 -16.76 -18.92 -17.29
CA ILE A 122 -15.60 -19.41 -16.53
C ILE A 122 -14.28 -19.06 -17.23
N VAL A 123 -14.21 -19.29 -18.55
CA VAL A 123 -13.00 -19.08 -19.35
C VAL A 123 -13.30 -18.11 -20.49
N SER A 124 -12.41 -17.15 -20.70
CA SER A 124 -12.41 -16.31 -21.90
C SER A 124 -10.98 -16.13 -22.43
N ALA A 125 -10.88 -15.66 -23.67
CA ALA A 125 -9.61 -15.15 -24.17
C ALA A 125 -9.20 -13.94 -23.31
N PRO A 126 -7.92 -13.80 -22.95
CA PRO A 126 -7.39 -12.63 -22.26
C PRO A 126 -7.87 -11.33 -22.92
N PRO A 127 -8.30 -10.33 -22.13
CA PRO A 127 -8.57 -9.00 -22.65
C PRO A 127 -7.35 -8.45 -23.40
N SER A 128 -7.58 -7.67 -24.45
CA SER A 128 -6.48 -7.09 -25.23
C SER A 128 -5.64 -6.16 -24.35
N VAL A 129 -4.34 -6.42 -24.26
CA VAL A 129 -3.39 -5.55 -23.56
C VAL A 129 -3.22 -4.19 -24.26
N MET A 130 -3.64 -4.08 -25.53
CA MET A 130 -3.51 -2.85 -26.31
C MET A 130 -4.36 -1.70 -25.77
N THR A 131 -5.39 -1.97 -24.96
CA THR A 131 -6.21 -0.91 -24.35
C THR A 131 -5.51 -0.17 -23.22
N VAL A 132 -4.37 -0.69 -22.75
CA VAL A 132 -3.63 -0.18 -21.59
C VAL A 132 -2.18 0.12 -21.96
N VAL A 133 -1.52 -0.81 -22.63
CA VAL A 133 -0.12 -0.65 -23.07
C VAL A 133 -0.05 0.47 -24.11
N GLY A 134 0.92 1.36 -23.96
CA GLY A 134 1.16 2.48 -24.89
C GLY A 134 0.21 3.66 -24.73
N HIS A 135 -0.76 3.60 -23.81
CA HIS A 135 -1.69 4.70 -23.52
C HIS A 135 -1.21 5.61 -22.38
N VAL A 136 0.00 5.37 -21.86
CA VAL A 136 0.60 6.21 -20.81
C VAL A 136 0.99 7.56 -21.40
N ASP A 137 0.39 8.62 -20.91
CA ASP A 137 0.66 9.98 -21.38
C ASP A 137 1.89 10.57 -20.66
N LEU A 138 3.07 10.37 -21.26
CA LEU A 138 4.34 10.86 -20.73
C LEU A 138 4.51 12.37 -20.89
N ALA A 139 4.03 12.93 -21.99
CA ALA A 139 4.21 14.34 -22.31
C ALA A 139 3.24 15.21 -21.50
N GLY A 140 1.97 14.81 -21.41
CA GLY A 140 0.96 15.49 -20.62
C GLY A 140 1.19 15.38 -19.11
N SER A 141 1.87 14.33 -18.65
CA SER A 141 2.24 14.17 -17.24
C SER A 141 3.48 14.97 -16.82
N PHE A 142 4.34 15.37 -17.75
CA PHE A 142 5.56 16.15 -17.46
C PHE A 142 5.28 17.66 -17.42
N ASN A 143 4.41 18.08 -16.51
CA ASN A 143 4.04 19.49 -16.28
C ASN A 143 4.38 19.90 -14.84
N LEU A 144 4.81 21.14 -14.62
CA LEU A 144 5.05 21.70 -13.28
C LEU A 144 3.84 21.52 -12.34
N GLY A 145 2.61 21.61 -12.85
CA GLY A 145 1.39 21.39 -12.05
C GLY A 145 1.24 19.95 -11.52
N LEU A 146 1.93 18.98 -12.12
CA LEU A 146 1.94 17.58 -11.68
C LEU A 146 3.23 17.20 -10.95
N ALA A 147 4.21 18.11 -10.85
CA ALA A 147 5.47 17.86 -10.14
C ALA A 147 5.22 17.45 -8.68
N GLY A 148 4.25 18.10 -8.02
CA GLY A 148 3.82 17.72 -6.67
C GLY A 148 3.29 16.29 -6.60
N VAL A 149 2.42 15.90 -7.54
CA VAL A 149 1.84 14.54 -7.62
C VAL A 149 2.91 13.49 -7.91
N ILE A 150 3.82 13.77 -8.84
CA ILE A 150 4.96 12.90 -9.17
C ILE A 150 5.85 12.70 -7.94
N PHE A 151 6.17 13.78 -7.24
CA PHE A 151 6.98 13.75 -6.03
C PHE A 151 6.29 12.96 -4.90
N SER A 152 4.99 13.18 -4.72
CA SER A 152 4.13 12.44 -3.79
C SER A 152 4.18 10.94 -4.08
N PHE A 153 3.94 10.52 -5.32
CA PHE A 153 4.02 9.10 -5.70
C PHE A 153 5.40 8.50 -5.52
N MET A 154 6.46 9.23 -5.87
CA MET A 154 7.84 8.80 -5.66
C MET A 154 8.10 8.51 -4.18
N LEU A 155 7.70 9.40 -3.28
CA LEU A 155 7.89 9.22 -1.84
C LEU A 155 7.02 8.10 -1.28
N VAL A 156 5.75 8.01 -1.66
CA VAL A 156 4.86 6.92 -1.26
C VAL A 156 5.46 5.57 -1.66
N ASN A 157 5.85 5.41 -2.93
CA ASN A 157 6.47 4.19 -3.43
C ASN A 157 7.81 3.89 -2.73
N LEU A 158 8.61 4.92 -2.44
CA LEU A 158 9.86 4.75 -1.71
C LEU A 158 9.62 4.10 -0.35
N PHE A 159 8.68 4.61 0.44
CA PHE A 159 8.46 4.11 1.79
C PHE A 159 7.64 2.82 1.83
N ASP A 160 6.63 2.68 0.98
CA ASP A 160 5.82 1.46 0.89
C ASP A 160 6.67 0.26 0.46
N SER A 161 7.37 0.37 -0.67
CA SER A 161 8.25 -0.70 -1.15
C SER A 161 9.33 -1.07 -0.13
N SER A 162 9.96 -0.05 0.48
CA SER A 162 11.01 -0.30 1.47
C SER A 162 10.48 -0.93 2.76
N GLY A 163 9.32 -0.46 3.24
CA GLY A 163 8.65 -1.02 4.42
C GLY A 163 8.24 -2.47 4.18
N THR A 164 7.68 -2.76 3.00
CA THR A 164 7.23 -4.09 2.63
C THR A 164 8.39 -5.06 2.40
N LEU A 165 9.46 -4.64 1.70
CA LEU A 165 10.68 -5.43 1.55
C LEU A 165 11.26 -5.81 2.91
N ILE A 166 11.35 -4.86 3.84
CA ILE A 166 11.83 -5.13 5.20
C ILE A 166 10.86 -6.07 5.94
N GLY A 167 9.55 -5.82 5.89
CA GLY A 167 8.56 -6.64 6.57
C GLY A 167 8.54 -8.10 6.11
N VAL A 168 8.62 -8.33 4.80
CA VAL A 168 8.66 -9.68 4.22
C VAL A 168 10.00 -10.37 4.51
N THR A 169 11.13 -9.65 4.42
CA THR A 169 12.45 -10.23 4.70
C THR A 169 12.67 -10.53 6.18
N ASP A 170 12.14 -9.69 7.08
CA ASP A 170 12.08 -9.93 8.52
C ASP A 170 11.26 -11.20 8.81
N LYS A 171 10.07 -11.32 8.24
CA LYS A 171 9.25 -12.54 8.37
C LYS A 171 9.92 -13.80 7.81
N ALA A 172 10.76 -13.64 6.79
CA ALA A 172 11.54 -14.72 6.19
C ALA A 172 12.77 -15.12 7.01
N GLY A 173 13.11 -14.37 8.06
CA GLY A 173 14.34 -14.56 8.83
C GLY A 173 15.60 -14.18 8.06
N LEU A 174 15.48 -13.26 7.08
CA LEU A 174 16.57 -12.81 6.21
C LEU A 174 17.10 -11.43 6.62
N ALA A 175 16.33 -10.64 7.37
CA ALA A 175 16.73 -9.32 7.84
C ALA A 175 17.45 -9.41 9.20
N ASP A 176 18.45 -8.55 9.40
CA ASP A 176 19.07 -8.30 10.70
C ASP A 176 18.24 -7.32 11.54
N GLU A 177 18.63 -7.11 12.81
CA GLU A 177 17.97 -6.16 13.72
C GLU A 177 17.94 -4.71 13.19
N LYS A 178 18.82 -4.37 12.23
CA LYS A 178 18.89 -3.06 11.60
C LYS A 178 18.09 -3.00 10.30
N GLY A 179 17.39 -4.08 9.92
CA GLY A 179 16.59 -4.20 8.71
C GLY A 179 17.42 -4.36 7.42
N LYS A 180 18.70 -4.73 7.52
CA LYS A 180 19.53 -5.07 6.36
C LYS A 180 19.39 -6.56 6.06
N PHE A 181 19.40 -6.89 4.77
CA PHE A 181 19.30 -8.26 4.29
C PHE A 181 20.26 -8.52 3.13
N PRO A 182 20.61 -9.80 2.85
CA PRO A 182 21.50 -10.15 1.76
C PRO A 182 21.02 -9.58 0.43
N ARG A 183 21.96 -9.02 -0.36
CA ARG A 183 21.69 -8.47 -1.70
C ARG A 183 20.61 -7.38 -1.73
N MET A 184 20.48 -6.59 -0.65
CA MET A 184 19.53 -5.48 -0.57
C MET A 184 19.62 -4.52 -1.75
N LYS A 185 20.83 -4.18 -2.21
CA LYS A 185 21.01 -3.29 -3.37
C LYS A 185 20.33 -3.87 -4.61
N GLN A 186 20.59 -5.15 -4.92
CA GLN A 186 19.99 -5.84 -6.06
C GLN A 186 18.47 -5.89 -5.95
N ALA A 187 17.93 -6.17 -4.76
CA ALA A 187 16.49 -6.18 -4.52
C ALA A 187 15.85 -4.81 -4.80
N LEU A 188 16.47 -3.72 -4.32
CA LEU A 188 15.98 -2.35 -4.58
C LEU A 188 16.06 -1.98 -6.07
N TYR A 189 17.10 -2.43 -6.79
CA TYR A 189 17.19 -2.24 -8.24
C TYR A 189 16.07 -2.97 -8.98
N VAL A 190 15.83 -4.25 -8.65
CA VAL A 190 14.76 -5.04 -9.27
C VAL A 190 13.40 -4.39 -9.03
N ASP A 191 13.13 -3.94 -7.80
CA ASP A 191 11.88 -3.24 -7.44
C ASP A 191 11.70 -1.90 -8.18
N SER A 192 12.76 -1.11 -8.34
CA SER A 192 12.66 0.14 -9.11
C SER A 192 12.49 -0.12 -10.61
N ILE A 193 13.18 -1.10 -11.17
CA ILE A 193 13.04 -1.46 -12.59
C ILE A 193 11.64 -2.03 -12.84
N SER A 194 11.13 -2.93 -11.99
CA SER A 194 9.78 -3.46 -12.11
C SER A 194 8.72 -2.36 -12.00
N SER A 195 8.92 -1.41 -11.08
CA SER A 195 8.06 -0.23 -10.93
C SER A 195 8.01 0.62 -12.20
N VAL A 196 9.16 0.94 -12.80
CA VAL A 196 9.24 1.71 -14.06
C VAL A 196 8.63 0.94 -15.23
N THR A 197 9.00 -0.33 -15.40
CA THR A 197 8.48 -1.14 -16.50
C THR A 197 6.98 -1.36 -16.38
N GLY A 198 6.47 -1.66 -15.18
CA GLY A 198 5.04 -1.84 -14.92
C GLY A 198 4.23 -0.57 -15.19
N SER A 199 4.66 0.56 -14.63
CA SER A 199 4.02 1.86 -14.89
C SER A 199 4.03 2.27 -16.35
N PHE A 200 5.11 1.95 -17.09
CA PHE A 200 5.20 2.22 -18.53
C PHE A 200 4.22 1.41 -19.38
N ILE A 201 4.02 0.13 -19.04
CA ILE A 201 3.06 -0.73 -19.76
C ILE A 201 1.61 -0.53 -19.27
N GLY A 202 1.37 0.50 -18.44
CA GLY A 202 0.05 0.92 -17.99
C GLY A 202 -0.50 0.14 -16.79
N THR A 203 0.36 -0.49 -15.98
CA THR A 203 -0.02 -0.96 -14.64
C THR A 203 0.30 0.10 -13.59
N SER A 204 -0.15 -0.08 -12.35
CA SER A 204 0.41 0.68 -11.22
C SER A 204 1.88 0.29 -10.97
N SER A 205 2.56 1.00 -10.06
CA SER A 205 3.94 0.68 -9.67
C SER A 205 4.04 -0.74 -9.11
N VAL A 206 4.80 -1.61 -9.79
CA VAL A 206 4.98 -3.02 -9.39
C VAL A 206 5.99 -3.09 -8.26
N THR A 207 5.53 -3.45 -7.07
CA THR A 207 6.35 -3.58 -5.86
C THR A 207 6.10 -4.90 -5.10
N ALA A 208 6.86 -5.12 -4.04
CA ALA A 208 6.68 -6.25 -3.13
C ALA A 208 5.38 -6.08 -2.33
N TYR A 209 4.68 -7.19 -2.07
CA TYR A 209 3.41 -7.22 -1.33
C TYR A 209 3.62 -7.74 0.09
N ILE A 210 3.06 -7.07 1.10
CA ILE A 210 3.20 -7.45 2.52
C ILE A 210 2.49 -8.76 2.80
N GLU A 211 1.48 -9.09 2.01
CA GLU A 211 0.74 -10.35 2.00
C GLU A 211 1.65 -11.53 1.71
N SER A 212 2.79 -11.31 1.03
CA SER A 212 3.82 -12.34 0.79
C SER A 212 4.38 -12.90 2.10
N SER A 213 4.26 -12.16 3.22
CA SER A 213 4.61 -12.65 4.55
C SER A 213 3.82 -13.91 4.95
N SER A 214 2.58 -14.05 4.47
CA SER A 214 1.78 -15.28 4.67
C SER A 214 2.36 -16.44 3.88
N GLY A 215 2.75 -16.24 2.62
CA GLY A 215 3.46 -17.24 1.82
C GLY A 215 4.80 -17.66 2.45
N VAL A 216 5.52 -16.71 3.02
CA VAL A 216 6.76 -16.96 3.77
C VAL A 216 6.52 -17.80 5.03
N SER A 217 5.41 -17.58 5.73
CA SER A 217 5.07 -18.35 6.95
C SER A 217 4.79 -19.84 6.69
N VAL A 218 4.38 -20.20 5.47
CA VAL A 218 4.19 -21.61 5.05
C VAL A 218 5.40 -22.22 4.33
N GLY A 219 6.55 -21.53 4.35
CA GLY A 219 7.80 -22.04 3.79
C GLY A 219 8.17 -21.50 2.40
N GLY A 220 7.37 -20.59 1.81
CA GLY A 220 7.67 -19.90 0.56
C GLY A 220 8.80 -18.87 0.70
N ARG A 221 10.05 -19.34 0.82
CA ARG A 221 11.24 -18.51 1.11
C ARG A 221 12.20 -18.37 -0.07
N THR A 222 11.85 -18.87 -1.24
CA THR A 222 12.72 -18.89 -2.43
C THR A 222 12.17 -18.03 -3.56
N GLY A 223 13.04 -17.50 -4.42
CA GLY A 223 12.64 -16.78 -5.63
C GLY A 223 11.81 -17.64 -6.59
N LEU A 224 12.01 -18.97 -6.59
CA LEU A 224 11.18 -19.90 -7.37
C LEU A 224 9.70 -19.81 -6.97
N THR A 225 9.40 -19.57 -5.68
CA THR A 225 8.03 -19.37 -5.21
C THR A 225 7.39 -18.17 -5.91
N ALA A 226 8.10 -17.04 -5.99
CA ALA A 226 7.61 -15.84 -6.67
C ALA A 226 7.42 -16.06 -8.18
N VAL A 227 8.34 -16.78 -8.83
CA VAL A 227 8.22 -17.12 -10.27
C VAL A 227 7.00 -18.01 -10.53
N VAL A 228 6.81 -19.06 -9.73
CA VAL A 228 5.65 -19.96 -9.86
C VAL A 228 4.34 -19.21 -9.63
N VAL A 229 4.27 -18.36 -8.60
CA VAL A 229 3.09 -17.51 -8.36
C VAL A 229 2.83 -16.59 -9.54
N GLY A 230 3.85 -15.95 -10.10
CA GLY A 230 3.73 -15.10 -11.30
C GLY A 230 3.19 -15.87 -12.51
N LEU A 231 3.72 -17.08 -12.78
CA LEU A 231 3.23 -17.94 -13.86
C LEU A 231 1.77 -18.35 -13.65
N LEU A 232 1.38 -18.70 -12.42
CA LEU A 232 -0.01 -19.00 -12.09
C LEU A 232 -0.92 -17.79 -12.29
N PHE A 233 -0.49 -16.57 -11.95
CA PHE A 233 -1.25 -15.35 -12.22
C PHE A 233 -1.40 -15.05 -13.72
N LEU A 234 -0.42 -15.40 -14.56
CA LEU A 234 -0.58 -15.33 -16.02
C LEU A 234 -1.66 -16.30 -16.52
N LEU A 235 -1.75 -17.51 -15.94
CA LEU A 235 -2.80 -18.46 -16.28
C LEU A 235 -4.19 -18.01 -15.78
N VAL A 236 -4.26 -17.27 -14.67
CA VAL A 236 -5.52 -16.70 -14.13
C VAL A 236 -6.16 -15.70 -15.10
N ILE A 237 -5.41 -15.11 -16.04
CA ILE A 237 -5.98 -14.19 -17.04
C ILE A 237 -7.07 -14.87 -17.89
N PHE A 238 -6.94 -16.17 -18.17
CA PHE A 238 -7.97 -16.95 -18.86
C PHE A 238 -9.26 -17.10 -18.03
N LEU A 239 -9.16 -16.95 -16.71
CA LEU A 239 -10.28 -16.93 -15.76
C LEU A 239 -10.79 -15.52 -15.48
N SER A 240 -10.46 -14.53 -16.33
CA SER A 240 -10.91 -13.15 -16.20
C SER A 240 -12.44 -12.98 -16.04
N PRO A 241 -13.32 -13.82 -16.64
CA PRO A 241 -14.76 -13.70 -16.41
C PRO A 241 -15.15 -13.99 -14.96
N LEU A 242 -14.50 -14.98 -14.32
CA LEU A 242 -14.71 -15.27 -12.90
C LEU A 242 -14.24 -14.12 -12.01
N ALA A 243 -13.09 -13.54 -12.31
CA ALA A 243 -12.59 -12.37 -11.57
C ALA A 243 -13.54 -11.18 -11.72
N GLY A 244 -14.12 -10.97 -12.91
CA GLY A 244 -15.10 -9.92 -13.18
C GLY A 244 -16.47 -10.14 -12.52
N MET A 245 -16.78 -11.35 -12.05
CA MET A 245 -17.99 -11.61 -11.26
C MET A 245 -17.85 -11.16 -9.80
N VAL A 246 -16.63 -10.97 -9.29
CA VAL A 246 -16.42 -10.66 -7.87
C VAL A 246 -16.84 -9.22 -7.59
N PRO A 247 -17.88 -8.99 -6.77
CA PRO A 247 -18.34 -7.64 -6.46
C PRO A 247 -17.38 -6.93 -5.50
N GLY A 248 -17.38 -5.60 -5.51
CA GLY A 248 -16.48 -4.79 -4.68
C GLY A 248 -16.59 -5.08 -3.17
N TYR A 249 -17.80 -5.40 -2.68
CA TYR A 249 -18.02 -5.77 -1.28
C TYR A 249 -17.43 -7.15 -0.91
N ALA A 250 -17.26 -8.08 -1.87
CA ALA A 250 -16.63 -9.37 -1.60
C ALA A 250 -15.11 -9.22 -1.39
N ALA A 251 -14.49 -8.28 -2.11
CA ALA A 251 -13.08 -7.92 -1.91
C ALA A 251 -12.84 -7.06 -0.65
N ALA A 252 -13.87 -6.36 -0.17
CA ALA A 252 -13.76 -5.46 0.98
C ALA A 252 -13.25 -6.15 2.25
N GLY A 253 -13.73 -7.37 2.53
CA GLY A 253 -13.29 -8.13 3.71
C GLY A 253 -11.78 -8.40 3.71
N ALA A 254 -11.19 -8.66 2.54
CA ALA A 254 -9.76 -8.87 2.39
C ALA A 254 -8.97 -7.58 2.68
N LEU A 255 -9.42 -6.43 2.18
CA LEU A 255 -8.81 -5.12 2.44
C LEU A 255 -8.84 -4.77 3.93
N ILE A 256 -9.97 -5.02 4.61
CA ILE A 256 -10.09 -4.79 6.06
C ILE A 256 -9.12 -5.70 6.81
N TYR A 257 -9.02 -6.97 6.44
CA TYR A 257 -8.09 -7.91 7.08
C TYR A 257 -6.62 -7.55 6.85
N VAL A 258 -6.24 -7.09 5.64
CA VAL A 258 -4.91 -6.53 5.37
C VAL A 258 -4.62 -5.34 6.28
N GLY A 259 -5.61 -4.46 6.48
CA GLY A 259 -5.50 -3.36 7.44
C GLY A 259 -5.18 -3.83 8.86
N VAL A 260 -5.81 -4.91 9.33
CA VAL A 260 -5.50 -5.53 10.64
C VAL A 260 -4.04 -6.01 10.71
N LEU A 261 -3.58 -6.73 9.69
CA LEU A 261 -2.21 -7.28 9.64
C LEU A 261 -1.14 -6.18 9.59
N MET A 262 -1.38 -5.11 8.84
CA MET A 262 -0.41 -4.01 8.74
C MET A 262 -0.39 -3.16 10.01
N THR A 263 -1.57 -2.90 10.61
CA THR A 263 -1.71 -2.10 11.84
C THR A 263 -1.04 -2.78 13.04
N SER A 264 -0.94 -4.11 13.07
CA SER A 264 -0.23 -4.82 14.15
C SER A 264 1.24 -4.41 14.26
N SER A 265 1.83 -3.82 13.21
CA SER A 265 3.19 -3.28 13.26
C SER A 265 3.35 -2.21 14.33
N LEU A 266 2.30 -1.43 14.66
CA LEU A 266 2.31 -0.42 15.72
C LEU A 266 2.73 -0.96 17.09
N ALA A 267 2.58 -2.27 17.33
CA ALA A 267 3.04 -2.91 18.55
C ALA A 267 4.57 -2.81 18.75
N ARG A 268 5.33 -2.55 17.67
CA ARG A 268 6.80 -2.35 17.73
C ARG A 268 7.22 -0.95 18.15
N VAL A 269 6.30 0.00 18.23
CA VAL A 269 6.61 1.38 18.67
C VAL A 269 6.80 1.39 20.18
N ASN A 270 7.82 2.11 20.66
CA ASN A 270 7.97 2.36 22.09
C ASN A 270 6.94 3.40 22.54
N TRP A 271 5.77 2.94 22.99
CA TRP A 271 4.67 3.79 23.43
C TRP A 271 4.97 4.61 24.70
N GLN A 272 5.99 4.22 25.48
CA GLN A 272 6.40 4.97 26.68
C GLN A 272 7.19 6.23 26.33
N ASP A 273 7.79 6.31 25.15
CA ASP A 273 8.54 7.47 24.69
C ASP A 273 7.69 8.31 23.72
N LEU A 274 7.19 9.46 24.21
CA LEU A 274 6.38 10.38 23.40
C LEU A 274 7.13 10.91 22.17
N THR A 275 8.46 10.95 22.19
CA THR A 275 9.26 11.38 21.02
C THR A 275 9.22 10.37 19.87
N GLU A 276 8.80 9.13 20.14
CA GLU A 276 8.65 8.05 19.16
C GLU A 276 7.18 7.74 18.86
N SER A 277 6.32 7.72 19.89
CA SER A 277 4.92 7.33 19.74
C SER A 277 4.06 8.39 19.06
N VAL A 278 4.30 9.68 19.35
CA VAL A 278 3.55 10.79 18.72
C VAL A 278 3.77 10.81 17.20
N PRO A 279 5.01 10.76 16.66
CA PRO A 279 5.21 10.73 15.22
C PRO A 279 4.63 9.48 14.56
N ALA A 280 4.78 8.30 15.19
CA ALA A 280 4.22 7.06 14.65
C ALA A 280 2.68 7.14 14.56
N PHE A 281 2.02 7.66 15.61
CA PHE A 281 0.58 7.85 15.65
C PHE A 281 0.09 8.83 14.58
N ILE A 282 0.71 10.01 14.48
CA ILE A 282 0.37 11.02 13.47
C ILE A 282 0.52 10.44 12.07
N THR A 283 1.64 9.76 11.81
CA THR A 283 1.89 9.11 10.52
C THR A 283 0.78 8.12 10.17
N ALA A 284 0.36 7.29 11.13
CA ALA A 284 -0.62 6.24 10.90
C ALA A 284 -2.04 6.79 10.69
N VAL A 285 -2.47 7.75 11.52
CA VAL A 285 -3.85 8.24 11.56
C VAL A 285 -4.14 9.29 10.49
N MET A 286 -3.15 10.08 10.10
CA MET A 286 -3.36 11.12 9.09
C MET A 286 -3.57 10.56 7.69
N MET A 287 -3.06 9.38 7.36
CA MET A 287 -3.31 8.76 6.04
C MET A 287 -4.80 8.50 5.76
N PRO A 288 -5.55 7.77 6.62
CA PRO A 288 -6.97 7.57 6.39
C PRO A 288 -7.76 8.88 6.48
N PHE A 289 -7.47 9.74 7.45
CA PHE A 289 -8.28 10.96 7.67
C PHE A 289 -8.06 12.05 6.62
N SER A 290 -6.86 12.18 6.07
CA SER A 290 -6.61 13.09 4.93
C SER A 290 -6.97 12.46 3.59
N PHE A 291 -7.34 11.18 3.58
CA PHE A 291 -7.47 10.37 2.38
C PHE A 291 -6.21 10.38 1.49
N SER A 292 -5.04 10.61 2.08
CA SER A 292 -3.78 10.68 1.36
C SER A 292 -2.58 10.17 2.15
N ILE A 293 -1.87 9.24 1.52
CA ILE A 293 -0.68 8.61 2.09
C ILE A 293 0.44 9.65 2.24
N THR A 294 0.58 10.56 1.27
CA THR A 294 1.66 11.56 1.25
C THR A 294 1.58 12.51 2.43
N GLU A 295 0.40 13.05 2.72
CA GLU A 295 0.15 13.98 3.82
C GLU A 295 0.39 13.28 5.17
N GLY A 296 -0.01 12.02 5.30
CA GLY A 296 0.31 11.24 6.50
C GLY A 296 1.81 11.05 6.72
N ILE A 297 2.56 10.69 5.66
CA ILE A 297 4.02 10.59 5.73
C ILE A 297 4.65 11.95 6.07
N ALA A 298 4.20 13.02 5.41
CA ALA A 298 4.71 14.37 5.60
C ALA A 298 4.58 14.82 7.06
N LEU A 299 3.38 14.75 7.62
CA LEU A 299 3.10 15.13 9.01
C LEU A 299 3.84 14.22 10.00
N GLY A 300 4.04 12.96 9.64
CA GLY A 300 4.89 12.03 10.39
C GLY A 300 6.34 12.51 10.54
N PHE A 301 7.02 12.79 9.42
CA PHE A 301 8.40 13.26 9.43
C PHE A 301 8.54 14.63 10.12
N ILE A 302 7.60 15.55 9.86
CA ILE A 302 7.58 16.87 10.49
C ILE A 302 7.41 16.75 12.00
N SER A 303 6.44 15.95 12.47
CA SER A 303 6.21 15.75 13.90
C SER A 303 7.40 15.09 14.59
N TYR A 304 8.10 14.15 13.94
CA TYR A 304 9.33 13.57 14.49
C TYR A 304 10.41 14.63 14.71
N CYS A 305 10.66 15.49 13.71
CA CYS A 305 11.59 16.62 13.84
C CYS A 305 11.19 17.55 14.99
N VAL A 306 9.93 17.97 15.03
CA VAL A 306 9.41 18.89 16.07
C VAL A 306 9.57 18.28 17.46
N MET A 307 9.21 17.01 17.65
CA MET A 307 9.32 16.33 18.95
C MET A 307 10.77 16.21 19.41
N LYS A 308 11.70 15.79 18.54
CA LYS A 308 13.11 15.63 18.90
C LYS A 308 13.81 16.97 19.15
N ILE A 309 13.49 18.01 18.38
CA ILE A 309 13.99 19.37 18.60
C ILE A 309 13.45 19.92 19.92
N GLY A 310 12.13 19.88 20.12
CA GLY A 310 11.47 20.44 21.30
C GLY A 310 11.84 19.74 22.62
N THR A 311 12.24 18.48 22.58
CA THR A 311 12.71 17.72 23.75
C THR A 311 14.23 17.73 23.94
N GLY A 312 14.98 18.48 23.11
CA GLY A 312 16.44 18.58 23.20
C GLY A 312 17.20 17.34 22.72
N ARG A 313 16.52 16.36 22.11
CA ARG A 313 17.11 15.12 21.59
C ARG A 313 17.61 15.26 20.15
N LEU A 314 18.38 16.31 19.88
CA LEU A 314 18.90 16.63 18.54
C LEU A 314 19.83 15.53 17.99
N ARG A 315 20.47 14.75 18.86
CA ARG A 315 21.38 13.66 18.47
C ARG A 315 20.66 12.48 17.79
N ASP A 316 19.36 12.33 18.02
CA ASP A 316 18.55 11.26 17.41
C ASP A 316 18.09 11.63 15.99
N LEU A 317 18.31 12.87 15.55
CA LEU A 317 17.90 13.34 14.22
C LEU A 317 18.98 13.01 13.20
N SER A 318 18.68 12.02 12.35
CA SER A 318 19.50 11.78 11.18
C SER A 318 19.29 12.90 10.15
N PRO A 319 20.34 13.29 9.39
CA PRO A 319 20.21 14.28 8.32
C PRO A 319 19.12 13.91 7.29
N CYS A 320 18.88 12.62 7.09
CA CYS A 320 17.82 12.12 6.21
C CYS A 320 16.44 12.60 6.65
N VAL A 321 16.12 12.46 7.93
CA VAL A 321 14.80 12.81 8.46
C VAL A 321 14.57 14.31 8.35
N ILE A 322 15.60 15.11 8.62
CA ILE A 322 15.54 16.58 8.49
C ILE A 322 15.32 16.99 7.03
N ILE A 323 16.09 16.44 6.09
CA ILE A 323 15.95 16.77 4.66
C ILE A 323 14.56 16.40 4.16
N VAL A 324 14.06 15.20 4.49
CA VAL A 324 12.74 14.75 4.08
C VAL A 324 11.64 15.64 4.69
N ALA A 325 11.73 15.98 5.98
CA ALA A 325 10.78 16.88 6.62
C ALA A 325 10.78 18.27 5.96
N LEU A 326 11.96 18.82 5.65
CA LEU A 326 12.09 20.10 4.94
C LEU A 326 11.47 20.05 3.54
N LEU A 327 11.72 18.98 2.78
CA LEU A 327 11.13 18.80 1.45
C LEU A 327 9.60 18.76 1.52
N PHE A 328 9.03 18.10 2.54
CA PHE A 328 7.59 18.08 2.75
C PHE A 328 7.03 19.44 3.17
N ILE A 329 7.74 20.20 4.02
CA ILE A 329 7.35 21.57 4.38
C ILE A 329 7.34 22.44 3.10
N LEU A 330 8.36 22.33 2.26
CA LEU A 330 8.41 23.05 1.00
C LEU A 330 7.25 22.65 0.07
N LYS A 331 6.93 21.36 -0.04
CA LYS A 331 5.76 20.87 -0.80
C LYS A 331 4.47 21.50 -0.27
N ILE A 332 4.25 21.48 1.03
CA ILE A 332 3.03 22.02 1.64
C ILE A 332 2.93 23.55 1.41
N VAL A 333 4.02 24.28 1.62
CA VAL A 333 4.02 25.76 1.52
C VAL A 333 3.95 26.25 0.08
N PHE A 334 4.65 25.61 -0.86
CA PHE A 334 4.77 26.11 -2.23
C PHE A 334 3.83 25.44 -3.23
N ILE A 335 3.34 24.24 -2.94
CA ILE A 335 2.48 23.47 -3.85
C ILE A 335 1.05 23.39 -3.33
N ASP A 336 0.84 23.04 -2.05
CA ASP A 336 -0.53 22.83 -1.54
C ASP A 336 -1.22 24.12 -1.07
N ALA A 337 -0.47 25.17 -0.78
CA ALA A 337 -1.03 26.45 -0.33
C ALA A 337 -1.60 27.32 -1.47
N HIS A 338 -1.56 26.84 -2.73
CA HIS A 338 -2.02 27.52 -3.95
C HIS A 338 -2.92 26.59 -4.76
#